data_AF-A0A923K8X8-F1
#
_entry.id   AF-A0A923K8X8-F1
#
_cell.length_a   1.000
_cell.length_b   1.000
_cell.length_c   1.000
_cell.angle_alpha   90.00
_cell.angle_beta   90.00
_cell.angle_gamma   90.00
#
_symmetry.space_group_name_H-M   'P 1'
#
loop_
_entity.id
_entity.type
_entity.pdbx_description
1 polymer ?
#
loop_
_entity_poly.entity_id
_entity_poly.type
_entity_poly.pdbx_seq_one_letter_code
_entity_poly.pdbx_strand_id
1 'polypeptide(L)' 'ALGTALIGAGQAMAADYKIDKEGQHAFVDWKISHLGYSFIHGTFKDFDGSFSWDSAKPEASKISVDLKTASLWSNH' A
#
# COMPACT_ATOMS: atom_id res chain seq x y z
N ALA A 1 41.36 20.06 -18.97
CA ALA A 1 40.24 19.29 -19.55
C ALA A 1 39.04 19.46 -18.63
N LEU A 2 37.98 20.11 -19.11
CA LEU A 2 36.73 20.31 -18.36
C LEU A 2 35.96 18.97 -18.39
N GLY A 3 35.96 18.25 -17.27
CA GLY A 3 35.22 17.01 -17.12
C GLY A 3 33.76 17.29 -16.76
N THR A 4 32.88 17.26 -17.76
CA THR A 4 31.44 17.40 -17.56
C THR A 4 30.91 16.14 -16.86
N ALA A 5 30.59 16.24 -15.58
CA ALA A 5 29.83 15.22 -14.88
C ALA A 5 28.35 15.33 -15.32
N LEU A 6 27.89 14.34 -16.10
CA LEU A 6 26.46 14.14 -16.37
C LEU A 6 25.77 13.76 -15.06
N ILE A 7 25.16 14.73 -14.39
CA ILE A 7 24.16 14.49 -13.36
C ILE A 7 22.95 13.91 -14.10
N GLY A 8 22.92 12.59 -14.25
CA GLY A 8 21.73 11.86 -14.67
C GLY A 8 20.68 12.00 -13.59
N ALA A 9 19.86 13.06 -13.68
CA ALA A 9 18.59 13.12 -12.98
C ALA A 9 17.76 11.95 -13.52
N GLY A 10 17.72 10.85 -12.77
CA GLY A 10 16.87 9.71 -13.07
C GLY A 10 15.44 10.22 -13.19
N GLN A 11 14.90 10.19 -14.40
CA GLN A 11 13.48 10.41 -14.60
C GLN A 11 12.78 9.32 -13.79
N ALA A 12 12.06 9.71 -12.74
CA ALA A 12 11.19 8.81 -12.01
C ALA A 12 10.14 8.32 -13.00
N MET A 13 10.34 7.12 -13.54
CA MET A 13 9.37 6.48 -14.41
C MET A 13 8.19 6.07 -13.53
N ALA A 14 6.97 6.26 -14.01
CA ALA A 14 5.80 5.62 -13.44
C ALA A 14 6.10 4.12 -13.33
N ALA A 15 6.05 3.58 -12.11
CA ALA A 15 6.44 2.22 -11.83
C ALA A 15 5.27 1.43 -11.25
N ASP A 16 5.18 0.17 -11.64
CA ASP A 16 4.19 -0.79 -11.15
C ASP A 16 4.80 -1.60 -10.00
N TYR A 17 4.04 -1.74 -8.93
CA TYR A 17 4.44 -2.40 -7.70
C TYR A 17 3.44 -3.47 -7.30
N LYS A 18 3.95 -4.57 -6.76
CA LYS A 18 3.16 -5.61 -6.09
C LYS A 18 3.13 -5.30 -4.60
N ILE A 19 1.97 -5.45 -3.96
CA ILE A 19 1.87 -5.34 -2.51
C ILE A 19 2.61 -6.52 -1.87
N ASP A 20 3.50 -6.23 -0.92
CA ASP A 20 4.30 -7.25 -0.24
C ASP A 20 3.50 -7.98 0.85
N LYS A 21 2.73 -8.97 0.41
CA LYS A 21 2.01 -9.90 1.29
C LYS A 21 2.93 -10.94 1.92
N GLU A 22 3.93 -11.43 1.18
CA GLU A 22 4.82 -12.52 1.62
C GLU A 22 5.72 -12.07 2.78
N GLY A 23 6.28 -10.86 2.71
CA GLY A 23 7.06 -10.24 3.76
C GLY A 23 6.22 -9.63 4.89
N GLN A 24 4.88 -9.66 4.78
CA GLN A 24 3.94 -9.08 5.74
C GLN A 24 4.14 -7.57 5.99
N HIS A 25 4.63 -6.82 5.00
CA HIS A 25 4.81 -5.35 5.11
C HIS A 25 3.58 -4.56 4.65
N ALA A 26 2.38 -5.12 4.79
CA ALA A 26 1.14 -4.48 4.45
C ALA A 26 0.01 -4.96 5.36
N PHE A 27 -0.92 -4.06 5.69
CA PHE A 27 -2.03 -4.34 6.61
C PHE A 27 -3.31 -3.68 6.09
N VAL A 28 -4.44 -4.39 6.23
CA VAL A 28 -5.78 -3.84 6.00
C VAL A 28 -6.53 -3.89 7.33
N ASP A 29 -6.39 -2.81 8.09
CA ASP A 29 -6.93 -2.71 9.44
C ASP A 29 -8.20 -1.87 9.48
N TRP A 30 -9.05 -2.20 10.44
CA TRP A 30 -10.27 -1.46 10.75
C TRP A 30 -10.43 -1.32 12.26
N LYS A 31 -11.21 -0.30 12.64
CA LYS A 31 -11.73 -0.18 14.00
C LYS A 31 -13.17 0.28 13.96
N ILE A 32 -13.95 -0.18 14.92
CA ILE A 32 -15.35 0.23 15.10
C ILE A 32 -15.61 0.55 16.57
N SER A 33 -16.40 1.60 16.82
CA SER A 33 -16.81 1.96 18.18
C SER A 33 -17.70 0.88 18.78
N HIS A 34 -17.41 0.48 20.02
CA HIS A 34 -18.22 -0.43 20.80
C HIS A 34 -18.85 0.35 21.96
N LEU A 35 -20.14 0.69 21.76
CA LEU A 35 -20.99 1.42 22.70
C LEU A 35 -20.45 2.82 23.11
N GLY A 36 -19.53 3.39 22.34
CA GLY A 36 -18.92 4.70 22.65
C GLY A 36 -17.87 4.67 23.78
N TYR A 37 -17.59 3.51 24.39
CA TYR A 37 -16.61 3.37 25.46
C TYR A 37 -15.24 2.87 24.98
N SER A 38 -15.24 2.08 23.91
CA SER A 38 -14.06 1.38 23.43
C SER A 38 -14.10 1.18 21.92
N PHE A 39 -13.01 0.65 21.35
CA PHE A 39 -12.96 0.25 19.95
C PHE A 39 -12.67 -1.24 19.85
N ILE A 40 -13.41 -1.94 18.99
CA ILE A 40 -12.99 -3.24 18.48
C ILE A 40 -12.06 -2.96 17.31
N HIS A 41 -10.88 -3.58 17.36
CA HIS A 41 -9.89 -3.54 16.30
C HIS A 41 -9.91 -4.87 15.55
N GLY A 42 -9.68 -4.82 14.26
CA GLY A 42 -9.48 -6.03 13.47
C GLY A 42 -8.69 -5.78 12.21
N THR A 43 -8.33 -6.87 11.57
CA THR A 43 -7.54 -6.91 10.35
C THR A 43 -8.11 -7.95 9.41
N PHE A 44 -7.80 -7.85 8.12
CA PHE A 44 -8.01 -8.92 7.16
C PHE A 44 -6.66 -9.55 6.82
N LYS A 45 -6.47 -10.82 7.17
CA LYS A 45 -5.18 -11.52 7.06
C LYS A 45 -4.84 -11.97 5.63
N ASP A 46 -5.83 -12.03 4.75
CA ASP A 46 -5.67 -12.53 3.39
C ASP A 46 -6.19 -11.48 2.39
N PHE A 47 -5.25 -10.79 1.76
CA PHE A 47 -5.49 -9.84 0.69
C PHE A 47 -4.35 -9.92 -0.32
N ASP A 48 -4.56 -9.35 -1.50
CA ASP A 48 -3.55 -9.17 -2.53
C ASP A 48 -3.85 -7.87 -3.30
N GLY A 49 -2.87 -7.35 -4.01
CA GLY A 49 -3.07 -6.18 -4.85
C GLY A 49 -1.81 -5.67 -5.51
N SER A 50 -2.00 -4.63 -6.31
CA SER A 50 -0.94 -3.91 -6.99
C SER A 50 -1.27 -2.43 -7.06
N PHE A 51 -0.24 -1.62 -7.28
CA PHE A 51 -0.41 -0.19 -7.49
C PHE A 51 0.63 0.33 -8.48
N SER A 52 0.26 1.37 -9.22
CA SER A 52 1.19 2.18 -10.00
C SER A 52 1.41 3.50 -9.27
N TRP A 53 2.66 3.97 -9.24
CA TRP A 53 3.02 5.25 -8.63
C TRP A 53 3.78 6.12 -9.63
N ASP A 54 3.28 7.32 -9.86
CA ASP A 54 3.94 8.36 -10.64
C ASP A 54 4.15 9.59 -9.73
N SER A 55 5.39 9.82 -9.31
CA SER A 55 5.73 10.97 -8.44
C SER A 55 5.60 12.32 -9.15
N ALA A 56 5.68 12.35 -10.48
CA ALA A 56 5.54 13.56 -11.28
C ALA A 56 4.07 13.88 -11.59
N LYS A 57 3.20 12.87 -11.62
CA LYS A 57 1.75 12.98 -11.84
C LYS A 57 0.96 12.07 -10.88
N PRO A 58 0.89 12.40 -9.58
CA PRO A 58 0.27 11.54 -8.57
C PRO A 58 -1.18 11.15 -8.88
N GLU A 59 -1.94 12.02 -9.54
CA GLU A 59 -3.32 11.80 -9.98
C GLU A 59 -3.47 10.68 -11.04
N ALA A 60 -2.40 10.34 -11.74
CA ALA A 60 -2.36 9.23 -12.69
C ALA A 60 -2.05 7.87 -12.01
N SER A 61 -1.67 7.89 -10.73
CA SER A 61 -1.41 6.68 -9.94
C SER A 61 -2.69 5.87 -9.73
N LYS A 62 -2.55 4.55 -9.65
CA LYS A 62 -3.69 3.62 -9.51
C LYS A 62 -3.39 2.58 -8.43
N ILE A 63 -4.43 2.08 -7.79
CA ILE A 63 -4.34 0.99 -6.83
C ILE A 63 -5.54 0.06 -7.00
N SER A 64 -5.29 -1.25 -6.90
CA SER A 64 -6.32 -2.29 -6.86
C SER A 64 -5.98 -3.27 -5.76
N VAL A 65 -6.94 -3.55 -4.88
CA VAL A 65 -6.78 -4.48 -3.76
C VAL A 65 -7.98 -5.41 -3.72
N ASP A 66 -7.69 -6.71 -3.69
CA ASP A 66 -8.67 -7.77 -3.49
C ASP A 66 -8.55 -8.31 -2.08
N LEU A 67 -9.67 -8.28 -1.36
CA LEU A 67 -9.75 -8.62 0.05
C LEU A 67 -10.59 -9.88 0.25
N LYS A 68 -10.01 -10.93 0.83
CA LYS A 68 -10.79 -12.10 1.21
C LYS A 68 -11.48 -11.84 2.54
N THR A 69 -12.75 -11.47 2.49
CA THR A 69 -13.54 -11.08 3.68
C THR A 69 -13.59 -12.15 4.77
N ALA A 70 -13.55 -13.43 4.39
CA ALA A 70 -13.47 -14.57 5.32
C ALA A 70 -12.17 -14.61 6.16
N SER A 71 -11.16 -13.81 5.83
CA SER A 71 -9.90 -13.69 6.61
C SER A 71 -9.95 -12.65 7.73
N LEU A 72 -11.15 -12.11 8.01
CA LEU A 72 -11.38 -11.19 9.11
C LEU A 72 -10.91 -11.81 10.42
N TRP A 73 -10.15 -11.03 11.19
CA TRP A 73 -9.69 -11.40 12.51
C TRP A 73 -9.68 -10.17 13.42
N SER A 74 -10.42 -10.23 14.53
CA SER A 74 -10.51 -9.14 15.52
C SER A 74 -10.01 -9.54 16.92
N ASN A 75 -9.54 -10.79 17.10
CA ASN A 75 -9.20 -11.34 18.41
C ASN A 75 -10.32 -11.19 19.46
N HIS A 76 -11.56 -11.07 19.00
CA HIS A 76 -12.76 -10.98 19.83
C HIS A 76 -13.52 -12.31 19.78
#